data_AF-A0A176W6W1-F1
#
_entry.id   AF-A0A176W6W1-F1
#
_cell.length_a   1.000
_cell.length_b   1.000
_cell.length_c   1.000
_cell.angle_alpha   90.00
_cell.angle_beta   90.00
_cell.angle_gamma   90.00
#
_symmetry.space_group_name_H-M   'P 1'
#
loop_
_entity.id
_entity.type
_entity.pdbx_description
1 polymer ?
#
loop_
_entity_poly.entity_id
_entity_poly.type
_entity_poly.pdbx_seq_one_letter_code
_entity_poly.pdbx_strand_id
1 'polypeptide(L)'
;MQKIVPDFMCQSGDPSGTGGGGLSIYGPKFGDEISAKRSHDRKGVVSMANFGRNTNSSQFFITFKACPHLDGKHTVFGQVQEKSLAVLEKMQRVKTRSYTPVYPVKLFVAEVLEDPWDGLPLPPGAKIPSKPLIGSKSPVACFLQ
;
A
#
# COMPACT_ATOMS: atom_id res chain seq x y z
N MET A 1 5.95 0.02 7.62
CA MET A 1 5.94 -1.38 7.18
C MET A 1 5.75 -2.27 8.39
N GLN A 2 4.58 -2.90 8.49
CA GLN A 2 4.26 -3.80 9.59
C GLN A 2 4.70 -5.24 9.32
N LYS A 3 4.77 -5.64 8.03
CA LYS A 3 5.14 -6.99 7.63
C LYS A 3 6.01 -6.95 6.38
N ILE A 4 7.07 -7.76 6.36
CA ILE A 4 7.96 -7.98 5.23
C ILE A 4 8.13 -9.50 5.11
N VAL A 5 7.64 -10.06 4.01
CA VAL A 5 7.79 -11.48 3.67
C VAL A 5 8.73 -11.57 2.48
N PRO A 6 9.98 -12.04 2.68
CA PRO A 6 10.94 -12.19 1.59
C PRO A 6 10.37 -13.03 0.43
N ASP A 7 10.71 -12.66 -0.79
CA ASP A 7 10.23 -13.30 -2.04
C ASP A 7 8.70 -13.34 -2.18
N PHE A 8 8.01 -12.43 -1.51
CA PHE A 8 6.57 -12.28 -1.62
C PHE A 8 6.13 -10.81 -1.66
N MET A 9 6.08 -10.12 -0.52
CA MET A 9 5.58 -8.74 -0.43
C MET A 9 6.01 -8.02 0.86
N CYS A 10 5.84 -6.71 0.89
CA CYS A 10 5.79 -5.92 2.12
C CYS A 10 4.42 -5.25 2.30
N GLN A 11 3.96 -5.11 3.54
CA GLN A 11 2.65 -4.56 3.89
C GLN A 11 2.78 -3.36 4.83
N SER A 12 1.92 -2.36 4.62
CA SER A 12 1.84 -1.12 5.37
C SER A 12 0.41 -0.58 5.40
N GLY A 13 0.24 0.65 5.88
CA GLY A 13 -1.04 1.36 5.82
C GLY A 13 -1.95 1.12 7.01
N ASP A 14 -1.45 0.52 8.09
CA ASP A 14 -2.12 0.53 9.40
C ASP A 14 -1.48 1.59 10.31
N PRO A 15 -2.16 2.73 10.57
CA PRO A 15 -1.65 3.77 11.47
C PRO A 15 -1.45 3.29 12.91
N SER A 16 -2.18 2.26 13.35
CA SER A 16 -2.02 1.66 14.68
C SER A 16 -0.79 0.76 14.79
N GLY A 17 -0.26 0.28 13.65
CA GLY A 17 0.84 -0.67 13.59
C GLY A 17 0.50 -2.09 14.06
N THR A 18 -0.77 -2.38 14.39
CA THR A 18 -1.20 -3.69 14.93
C THR A 18 -1.43 -4.75 13.84
N GLY A 19 -1.62 -4.31 12.60
CA GLY A 19 -2.02 -5.13 11.46
C GLY A 19 -3.54 -5.28 11.29
N GLY A 20 -4.35 -4.82 12.24
CA GLY A 20 -5.82 -4.89 12.19
C GLY A 20 -6.52 -3.53 12.04
N GLY A 21 -5.77 -2.43 12.09
CA GLY A 21 -6.32 -1.08 12.02
C GLY A 21 -6.39 -0.53 10.59
N GLY A 22 -6.80 0.73 10.50
CA GLY A 22 -6.92 1.46 9.24
C GLY A 22 -8.36 1.82 8.88
N LEU A 23 -8.54 3.00 8.29
CA LEU A 23 -9.83 3.51 7.85
C LEU A 23 -9.68 4.06 6.43
N SER A 24 -10.70 3.83 5.60
CA SER A 24 -10.80 4.47 4.30
C SER A 24 -11.42 5.85 4.43
N ILE A 25 -11.32 6.67 3.38
CA ILE A 25 -12.04 7.94 3.29
C ILE A 25 -13.57 7.74 3.25
N TYR A 26 -14.04 6.55 2.89
CA TYR A 26 -15.46 6.17 2.85
C TYR A 26 -15.99 5.61 4.18
N GLY A 27 -15.15 5.57 5.24
CA GLY A 27 -15.45 4.91 6.51
C GLY A 27 -14.65 3.61 6.70
N PRO A 28 -15.20 2.58 7.38
CA PRO A 28 -14.43 1.41 7.78
C PRO A 28 -13.86 0.59 6.62
N LYS A 29 -14.68 0.34 5.59
CA LYS A 29 -14.37 -0.57 4.49
C LYS A 29 -15.00 -0.11 3.18
N PHE A 30 -14.39 -0.49 2.05
CA PHE A 30 -14.95 -0.33 0.70
C PHE A 30 -14.75 -1.58 -0.16
N GLY A 31 -15.45 -1.61 -1.30
CA GLY A 31 -15.52 -2.75 -2.22
C GLY A 31 -14.20 -3.07 -2.94
N ASP A 32 -14.09 -4.29 -3.47
CA ASP A 32 -13.00 -4.68 -4.36
C ASP A 32 -13.24 -4.15 -5.78
N GLU A 33 -12.18 -3.69 -6.45
CA GLU A 33 -12.21 -3.20 -7.83
C GLU A 33 -11.35 -4.13 -8.70
N ILE A 34 -11.88 -5.32 -8.97
CA ILE A 34 -11.19 -6.35 -9.73
C ILE A 34 -11.30 -6.09 -11.24
N SER A 35 -10.16 -6.13 -11.93
CA SER A 35 -10.09 -5.98 -13.38
C SER A 35 -9.16 -7.03 -13.98
N ALA A 36 -9.58 -7.67 -15.06
CA ALA A 36 -8.74 -8.62 -15.81
C ALA A 36 -7.47 -7.97 -16.41
N LYS A 37 -7.46 -6.64 -16.54
CA LYS A 37 -6.31 -5.89 -17.07
C LYS A 37 -5.23 -5.62 -16.02
N ARG A 38 -5.55 -5.82 -14.73
CA ARG A 38 -4.61 -5.57 -13.62
C ARG A 38 -4.30 -6.88 -12.91
N SER A 39 -3.03 -7.26 -12.92
CA SER A 39 -2.57 -8.53 -12.36
C SER A 39 -1.29 -8.33 -11.56
N HIS A 40 -0.99 -9.28 -10.68
CA HIS A 40 0.25 -9.35 -9.93
C HIS A 40 1.32 -10.11 -10.73
N ASP A 41 1.57 -9.68 -11.97
CA ASP A 41 2.45 -10.38 -12.93
C ASP A 41 3.95 -10.04 -12.76
N ARG A 42 4.27 -9.04 -11.95
CA ARG A 42 5.64 -8.51 -11.79
C ARG A 42 5.92 -8.03 -10.37
N LYS A 43 7.18 -7.69 -10.14
CA LYS A 43 7.64 -7.00 -8.93
C LYS A 43 7.14 -5.55 -8.92
N GLY A 44 6.82 -5.05 -7.74
CA GLY A 44 6.44 -3.65 -7.53
C GLY A 44 4.96 -3.36 -7.77
N VAL A 45 4.11 -4.38 -7.91
CA VAL A 45 2.66 -4.17 -8.00
C VAL A 45 2.14 -3.73 -6.63
N VAL A 46 1.35 -2.66 -6.60
CA VAL A 46 0.75 -2.10 -5.39
C VAL A 46 -0.72 -2.48 -5.33
N SER A 47 -1.15 -3.02 -4.19
CA SER A 47 -2.50 -3.59 -4.05
C SER A 47 -3.06 -3.46 -2.65
N MET A 48 -4.38 -3.44 -2.54
CA MET A 48 -5.08 -3.34 -1.26
C MET A 48 -4.96 -4.63 -0.45
N ALA A 49 -4.58 -4.51 0.81
CA ALA A 49 -4.73 -5.59 1.77
C ALA A 49 -6.18 -5.62 2.27
N ASN A 50 -6.75 -6.82 2.40
CA ASN A 50 -8.12 -7.02 2.86
C ASN A 50 -8.21 -8.23 3.80
N PHE A 51 -9.35 -8.36 4.47
CA PHE A 51 -9.69 -9.46 5.37
C PHE A 51 -10.81 -10.34 4.77
N GLY A 52 -10.84 -10.45 3.44
CA GLY A 52 -11.93 -11.05 2.67
C GLY A 52 -12.55 -10.07 1.68
N ARG A 53 -13.50 -10.56 0.86
CA ARG A 53 -14.13 -9.78 -0.21
C ARG A 53 -14.75 -8.48 0.31
N ASN A 54 -14.53 -7.38 -0.39
CA ASN A 54 -15.10 -6.06 -0.11
C ASN A 54 -14.74 -5.53 1.29
N THR A 55 -13.52 -5.78 1.74
CA THR A 55 -13.04 -5.31 3.05
C THR A 55 -11.77 -4.45 2.98
N ASN A 56 -11.60 -3.72 1.87
CA ASN A 56 -10.48 -2.80 1.70
C ASN A 56 -10.61 -1.62 2.67
N SER A 57 -9.50 -1.20 3.28
CA SER A 57 -9.44 -0.05 4.19
C SER A 57 -8.26 0.88 3.81
N SER A 58 -7.30 1.14 4.69
CA SER A 58 -6.08 1.90 4.37
C SER A 58 -4.85 1.03 4.17
N GLN A 59 -4.95 -0.27 4.48
CA GLN A 59 -3.81 -1.17 4.37
C GLN A 59 -3.54 -1.56 2.92
N PHE A 60 -2.27 -1.57 2.54
CA PHE A 60 -1.82 -1.96 1.21
C PHE A 60 -0.54 -2.78 1.30
N PHE A 61 -0.21 -3.48 0.23
CA PHE A 61 1.04 -4.19 0.08
C PHE A 61 1.69 -3.91 -1.28
N ILE A 62 3.00 -4.13 -1.34
CA ILE A 62 3.81 -4.03 -2.55
C ILE A 62 4.48 -5.38 -2.79
N THR A 63 4.35 -5.93 -3.99
CA THR A 63 4.95 -7.23 -4.32
C THR A 63 6.46 -7.12 -4.55
N PHE A 64 7.19 -8.15 -4.11
CA PHE A 64 8.61 -8.30 -4.44
C PHE A 64 8.85 -9.16 -5.69
N LYS A 65 7.83 -9.89 -6.15
CA LYS A 65 7.84 -10.70 -7.36
C LYS A 65 6.43 -10.86 -7.92
N ALA A 66 6.29 -11.59 -9.03
CA ALA A 66 5.00 -12.01 -9.55
C ALA A 66 4.25 -12.91 -8.54
N CYS A 67 2.99 -12.58 -8.27
CA CYS A 67 2.10 -13.24 -7.31
C CYS A 67 0.70 -13.51 -7.91
N PRO A 68 0.58 -14.25 -9.03
CA PRO A 68 -0.70 -14.41 -9.75
C PRO A 68 -1.82 -15.08 -8.91
N HIS A 69 -1.46 -15.79 -7.84
CA HIS A 69 -2.43 -16.36 -6.91
C HIS A 69 -3.23 -15.31 -6.11
N LEU A 70 -2.83 -14.04 -6.16
CA LEU A 70 -3.53 -12.88 -5.59
C LEU A 70 -4.52 -12.23 -6.56
N ASP A 71 -4.46 -12.57 -7.84
CA ASP A 71 -5.35 -12.02 -8.86
C ASP A 71 -6.82 -12.39 -8.56
N GLY A 72 -7.71 -11.43 -8.77
CA GLY A 72 -9.13 -11.56 -8.44
C GLY A 72 -9.46 -11.54 -6.93
N LYS A 73 -8.45 -11.41 -6.05
CA LYS A 73 -8.63 -11.37 -4.60
C LYS A 73 -8.25 -10.03 -3.98
N HIS A 74 -7.33 -9.30 -4.60
CA HIS A 74 -6.85 -8.00 -4.14
C HIS A 74 -6.95 -6.96 -5.25
N THR A 75 -7.46 -5.78 -4.90
CA THR A 75 -7.53 -4.64 -5.82
C THR A 75 -6.14 -4.11 -6.13
N VAL A 76 -5.72 -4.24 -7.38
CA VAL A 76 -4.49 -3.62 -7.89
C VAL A 76 -4.81 -2.18 -8.28
N PHE A 77 -4.05 -1.22 -7.75
CA PHE A 77 -4.32 0.21 -7.98
C PHE A 77 -3.09 1.02 -8.43
N GLY A 78 -1.91 0.42 -8.50
CA GLY A 78 -0.72 1.13 -9.00
C GLY A 78 0.50 0.23 -9.11
N GLN A 79 1.60 0.82 -9.58
CA GLN A 79 2.89 0.16 -9.69
C GLN A 79 4.02 1.08 -9.20
N VAL A 80 5.02 0.50 -8.55
CA VAL A 80 6.26 1.21 -8.21
C VAL A 80 7.05 1.50 -9.49
N GLN A 81 7.49 2.75 -9.65
CA GLN A 81 8.32 3.15 -10.78
C GLN A 81 9.63 2.35 -10.84
N GLU A 82 10.11 2.07 -12.05
CA GLU A 82 11.28 1.23 -12.29
C GLU A 82 12.53 1.71 -11.52
N LYS A 83 12.78 3.04 -11.53
CA LYS A 83 13.88 3.68 -10.79
C LYS A 83 13.84 3.45 -9.28
N SER A 84 12.68 3.11 -8.72
CA SER A 84 12.47 2.87 -7.28
C SER A 84 12.47 1.38 -6.91
N LEU A 85 12.56 0.46 -7.88
CA LEU A 85 12.57 -0.98 -7.61
C LEU A 85 13.78 -1.45 -6.79
N ALA A 86 14.91 -0.75 -6.85
CA ALA A 86 16.09 -1.02 -6.02
C ALA A 86 15.80 -0.82 -4.52
N VAL A 87 14.86 0.07 -4.15
CA VAL A 87 14.43 0.26 -2.77
C VAL A 87 13.71 -0.98 -2.26
N LEU A 88 12.85 -1.59 -3.10
CA LEU A 88 12.15 -2.83 -2.75
C LEU A 88 13.12 -3.99 -2.48
N GLU A 89 14.23 -4.08 -3.23
CA GLU A 89 15.26 -5.10 -3.00
C GLU A 89 15.94 -4.92 -1.65
N LYS A 90 16.25 -3.66 -1.28
CA LYS A 90 16.79 -3.34 0.03
C LYS A 90 15.79 -3.69 1.14
N MET A 91 14.52 -3.36 0.94
CA MET A 91 13.44 -3.67 1.89
C MET A 91 13.28 -5.17 2.10
N GLN A 92 13.35 -5.98 1.05
CA GLN A 92 13.23 -7.43 1.13
C GLN A 92 14.33 -8.06 2.01
N ARG A 93 15.52 -7.45 2.05
CA ARG A 93 16.68 -7.93 2.82
C ARG A 93 16.70 -7.45 4.29
N VAL A 94 15.70 -6.66 4.70
CA VAL A 94 15.60 -6.19 6.09
C VAL A 94 15.44 -7.38 7.03
N LYS A 95 16.21 -7.37 8.13
CA LYS A 95 16.12 -8.40 9.17
C LYS A 95 14.73 -8.40 9.80
N THR A 96 14.06 -9.55 9.78
CA THR A 96 12.74 -9.73 10.38
C THR A 96 12.75 -10.78 11.50
N ARG A 97 11.78 -10.68 12.40
CA ARG A 97 11.39 -11.72 13.36
C ARG A 97 9.93 -12.04 13.11
N SER A 98 9.63 -13.26 12.66
CA SER A 98 8.27 -13.67 12.27
C SER A 98 7.63 -12.72 11.25
N TYR A 99 8.39 -12.31 10.22
CA TYR A 99 8.01 -11.34 9.18
C TYR A 99 7.82 -9.89 9.65
N THR A 100 7.95 -9.59 10.94
CA THR A 100 7.98 -8.21 11.45
C THR A 100 9.41 -7.68 11.40
N PRO A 101 9.67 -6.50 10.80
CA PRO A 101 11.00 -5.89 10.82
C PRO A 101 11.54 -5.70 12.23
N VAL A 102 12.77 -6.14 12.49
CA VAL A 102 13.44 -5.94 13.79
C VAL A 102 13.68 -4.45 14.05
N TYR A 103 14.11 -3.74 12.99
CA TYR A 103 14.19 -2.29 12.98
C TYR A 103 13.02 -1.72 12.18
N PRO A 104 12.22 -0.79 12.73
CA PRO A 104 11.04 -0.26 12.05
C PRO A 104 11.39 0.41 10.71
N VAL A 105 10.78 -0.08 9.62
CA VAL A 105 10.79 0.59 8.31
C VAL A 105 9.54 1.45 8.22
N LYS A 106 9.69 2.77 8.16
CA LYS A 106 8.57 3.73 8.22
C LYS A 106 8.41 4.50 6.91
N LEU A 107 7.16 4.82 6.56
CA LEU A 107 6.84 5.81 5.54
C LEU A 107 6.84 7.18 6.23
N PHE A 108 7.72 8.07 5.81
CA PHE A 108 7.89 9.39 6.44
C PHE A 108 7.10 10.49 5.75
N VAL A 109 6.99 10.44 4.42
CA VAL A 109 6.27 11.43 3.63
C VAL A 109 5.65 10.70 2.45
N ALA A 110 4.44 11.12 2.08
CA ALA A 110 3.81 10.77 0.81
C ALA A 110 3.45 12.09 0.12
N GLU A 111 3.99 12.28 -1.08
CA GLU A 111 3.70 13.45 -1.92
C GLU A 111 2.92 12.97 -3.14
N VAL A 112 1.83 13.65 -3.44
CA VAL A 112 1.05 13.43 -4.67
C VAL A 112 1.66 14.34 -5.72
N LEU A 113 2.30 13.74 -6.73
CA LEU A 113 2.94 14.50 -7.82
C LEU A 113 1.92 14.99 -8.84
N GLU A 114 0.93 14.15 -9.13
CA GLU A 114 -0.16 14.41 -10.06
C GLU A 114 -1.45 13.93 -9.41
N ASP A 115 -2.41 14.85 -9.22
CA ASP A 115 -3.73 14.51 -8.71
C ASP A 115 -4.76 14.63 -9.83
N PRO A 116 -5.22 13.51 -10.41
CA PRO A 116 -6.22 13.54 -11.47
C PRO A 116 -7.61 13.97 -10.97
N TRP A 117 -7.79 14.10 -9.65
CA TRP A 117 -9.04 14.49 -9.01
C TRP A 117 -8.99 15.92 -8.45
N ASP A 118 -7.92 16.67 -8.68
CA ASP A 118 -7.81 18.05 -8.19
C ASP A 118 -8.94 18.93 -8.74
N GLY A 119 -9.53 19.74 -7.85
CA GLY A 119 -10.69 20.58 -8.16
C GLY A 119 -12.02 19.84 -8.37
N LEU A 120 -12.05 18.50 -8.33
CA LEU A 120 -13.29 17.73 -8.43
C LEU A 120 -13.97 17.55 -7.06
N PRO A 121 -15.31 17.46 -7.01
CA PRO A 121 -16.00 17.17 -5.76
C PRO A 121 -15.61 15.79 -5.26
N LEU A 122 -15.52 15.65 -3.94
CA LEU A 122 -15.31 14.35 -3.31
C LEU A 122 -16.43 13.37 -3.69
N PRO A 123 -16.10 12.08 -3.90
CA PRO A 123 -17.12 11.09 -4.17
C PRO A 123 -18.12 11.00 -3.00
N PRO A 124 -19.38 10.61 -3.24
CA PRO A 124 -20.39 10.51 -2.20
C PRO A 124 -19.93 9.68 -1.00
N GLY A 125 -20.07 10.25 0.21
CA GLY A 125 -19.69 9.60 1.45
C GLY A 125 -18.19 9.66 1.80
N ALA A 126 -17.33 10.17 0.91
CA ALA A 126 -15.92 10.37 1.21
C ALA A 126 -15.69 11.55 2.16
N LYS A 127 -14.79 11.37 3.13
CA LYS A 127 -14.34 12.41 4.06
C LYS A 127 -12.81 12.39 4.13
N ILE A 128 -12.19 13.52 3.80
CA ILE A 128 -10.75 13.70 4.00
C ILE A 128 -10.50 13.88 5.52
N PRO A 129 -9.56 13.14 6.12
CA PRO A 129 -9.20 13.33 7.51
C PRO A 129 -8.61 14.73 7.76
N SER A 130 -8.99 15.36 8.86
CA SER A 130 -8.57 16.73 9.21
C SER A 130 -7.08 16.88 9.57
N LYS A 131 -6.36 15.77 9.74
CA LYS A 131 -4.92 15.73 10.01
C LYS A 131 -4.23 14.75 9.07
N PRO A 132 -3.03 15.07 8.55
CA PRO A 132 -2.22 14.12 7.80
C PRO A 132 -1.90 12.90 8.66
N LEU A 133 -2.03 11.69 8.10
CA LEU A 133 -1.73 10.44 8.81
C LEU A 133 -0.23 10.17 8.94
N ILE A 134 0.61 10.95 8.26
CA ILE A 134 2.06 10.81 8.22
C ILE A 134 2.68 12.20 8.46
N GLY A 135 3.61 12.29 9.41
CA GLY A 135 4.23 13.56 9.82
C GLY A 135 5.34 14.02 8.88
N SER A 136 5.40 15.31 8.56
CA SER A 136 6.45 15.90 7.74
C SER A 136 7.80 15.85 8.47
N LYS A 137 8.72 14.97 8.05
CA LYS A 137 10.20 15.14 8.08
C LYS A 137 10.92 13.88 7.58
N SER A 138 11.76 14.07 6.55
CA SER A 138 12.87 13.22 6.04
C SER A 138 12.65 12.47 4.70
N PRO A 139 13.66 12.40 3.80
CA PRO A 139 13.49 12.10 2.38
C PRO A 139 13.83 10.64 2.07
N VAL A 140 12.83 9.77 2.05
CA VAL A 140 12.91 8.52 1.27
C VAL A 140 11.60 8.38 0.53
N ALA A 141 11.58 8.88 -0.71
CA ALA A 141 10.41 8.84 -1.57
C ALA A 141 10.40 7.52 -2.37
N CYS A 142 9.39 6.70 -2.14
CA CYS A 142 9.01 5.65 -3.08
C CYS A 142 7.88 6.22 -3.95
N PHE A 143 8.16 6.44 -5.23
CA PHE A 143 7.17 6.98 -6.15
C PHE A 143 6.27 5.86 -6.67
N LEU A 144 4.97 6.01 -6.44
CA LEU A 144 3.93 5.18 -7.01
C LEU A 144 3.39 5.88 -8.25
N GLN A 145 3.11 5.13 -9.30
CA GLN A 145 2.48 5.62 -10.52
C GLN A 145 1.26 4.77 -10.86
#